data_AF-A0A8T4RJE2-F1
#
_entry.id   AF-A0A8T4RJE2-F1
#
_cell.length_a   1.000
_cell.length_b   1.000
_cell.length_c   1.000
_cell.angle_alpha   90.00
_cell.angle_beta   90.00
_cell.angle_gamma   90.00
#
_symmetry.space_group_name_H-M   'P 1'
#
loop_
_entity.id
_entity.type
_entity.pdbx_description
1 polymer ?
#
loop_
_entity_poly.entity_id
_entity_poly.type
_entity_poly.pdbx_seq_one_letter_code
_entity_poly.pdbx_strand_id
1 'polypeptide(L)'
;MFKKAQGLPLNVIVIAAIVLVVMVVIIAIFLGRAGQTGREIAKCENQGGQCMPGTRCNEAAGFVRIPEQCADDSTGEPQVCCRQIGSG
;
A
#
# COMPACT_ATOMS: atom_id res chain seq x y z
N MET A 1 -19.65 -54.16 15.85
CA MET A 1 -19.48 -52.92 15.08
C MET A 1 -18.76 -51.91 15.96
N PHE A 2 -17.47 -51.66 15.75
CA PHE A 2 -16.68 -50.79 16.62
C PHE A 2 -16.95 -49.32 16.27
N LYS A 3 -17.61 -48.59 17.18
CA LYS A 3 -17.75 -47.13 17.11
C LYS A 3 -16.37 -46.48 17.32
N LYS A 4 -15.63 -46.22 16.24
CA LYS A 4 -14.46 -45.34 16.27
C LYS A 4 -14.93 -43.88 16.28
N ALA A 5 -15.54 -43.46 17.37
CA ALA A 5 -15.66 -42.05 17.71
C ALA A 5 -14.55 -41.72 18.70
N GLN A 6 -13.29 -41.86 18.25
CA GLN A 6 -12.18 -41.20 18.93
C GLN A 6 -12.39 -39.70 18.66
N GLY A 7 -12.93 -38.98 19.65
CA GLY A 7 -13.05 -37.54 19.59
C GLY A 7 -11.71 -36.93 19.19
N LEU A 8 -11.74 -35.84 18.40
CA LEU A 8 -10.52 -35.15 18.04
C LEU A 8 -9.73 -34.91 19.33
N PRO A 9 -8.47 -35.39 19.39
CA PRO A 9 -7.71 -35.33 20.63
C PRO A 9 -7.65 -33.86 21.07
N LEU A 10 -7.93 -33.61 22.34
CA LEU A 10 -8.06 -32.26 22.90
C LEU A 10 -6.83 -31.39 22.55
N ASN A 11 -5.66 -32.01 22.45
CA ASN A 11 -4.42 -31.37 21.98
C ASN A 11 -4.55 -30.73 20.59
N VAL A 12 -5.24 -31.35 19.65
CA VAL A 12 -5.44 -30.82 18.30
C VAL A 12 -6.33 -29.58 18.33
N ILE A 13 -7.36 -29.58 19.17
CA ILE A 13 -8.26 -28.42 19.34
C ILE A 13 -7.47 -27.23 19.91
N VAL A 14 -6.64 -27.48 20.93
CA VAL A 14 -5.79 -26.44 21.55
C VAL A 14 -4.79 -25.87 20.54
N ILE A 15 -4.10 -26.72 19.78
CA ILE A 15 -3.14 -26.27 18.76
C ILE A 15 -3.84 -25.45 17.67
N ALA A 16 -5.00 -25.92 17.19
CA ALA A 16 -5.76 -25.20 16.17
C ALA A 16 -6.19 -23.80 16.64
N ALA A 17 -6.60 -23.66 17.91
CA ALA A 17 -6.95 -22.37 18.49
C ALA A 17 -5.74 -21.43 18.57
N ILE A 18 -4.57 -21.92 19.00
CA ILE A 18 -3.34 -21.12 19.06
C ILE A 18 -2.94 -20.63 17.68
N VAL A 19 -2.96 -21.51 16.67
CA VAL A 19 -2.60 -21.17 15.29
C VAL A 19 -3.55 -20.11 14.72
N LEU A 20 -4.86 -20.23 14.96
CA LEU A 20 -5.83 -19.22 14.54
C LEU A 20 -5.55 -17.86 15.16
N VAL A 21 -5.27 -17.80 16.47
CA VAL A 21 -4.95 -16.55 17.16
C VAL A 21 -3.68 -15.92 16.57
N VAL A 22 -2.62 -16.70 16.39
CA VAL A 22 -1.36 -16.22 15.81
C VAL A 22 -1.58 -15.69 14.40
N MET A 23 -2.35 -16.39 13.58
CA MET A 23 -2.68 -15.97 12.21
C MET A 23 -3.41 -14.62 12.19
N VAL A 24 -4.41 -14.44 13.06
CA VAL A 24 -5.15 -13.16 13.17
C VAL A 24 -4.22 -12.02 13.59
N VAL A 25 -3.35 -12.24 14.58
CA VAL A 25 -2.41 -11.21 15.05
C VAL A 25 -1.43 -10.82 13.94
N ILE A 26 -0.90 -11.80 13.21
CA ILE A 26 0.01 -11.55 12.08
C ILE A 26 -0.70 -10.72 11.00
N ILE A 27 -1.92 -11.11 10.62
CA ILE A 27 -2.72 -10.37 9.63
C ILE A 27 -2.99 -8.95 10.10
N ALA A 28 -3.34 -8.74 11.37
CA ALA A 28 -3.61 -7.40 11.91
C ALA A 28 -2.37 -6.49 11.84
N ILE A 29 -1.18 -7.01 12.17
CA ILE A 29 0.08 -6.27 12.07
C ILE A 29 0.39 -5.93 10.60
N PHE A 30 0.26 -6.91 9.71
CA PHE A 30 0.54 -6.71 8.28
C PHE A 30 -0.44 -5.74 7.63
N LEU A 31 -1.74 -5.84 7.92
CA LEU A 31 -2.75 -4.89 7.42
C LEU A 31 -2.52 -3.47 7.94
N GLY A 32 -2.16 -3.33 9.22
CA GLY A 32 -1.84 -2.03 9.81
C GLY A 32 -0.65 -1.36 9.14
N ARG A 33 0.42 -2.11 8.86
CA ARG A 33 1.59 -1.57 8.14
C ARG A 33 1.36 -1.38 6.64
N ALA A 34 0.63 -2.28 5.98
CA ALA A 34 0.34 -2.21 4.55
C ALA A 34 -0.48 -0.95 4.20
N GLY A 35 -1.41 -0.53 5.05
CA GLY A 35 -2.16 0.72 4.86
C GLY A 35 -1.27 1.96 4.88
N GLN A 36 -0.19 1.95 5.66
CA GLN A 36 0.80 3.04 5.69
C GLN A 36 1.73 2.97 4.48
N THR A 37 2.21 1.78 4.12
CA THR A 37 3.07 1.57 2.93
C THR A 37 2.37 1.94 1.63
N GLY A 38 1.08 1.63 1.48
CA GLY A 38 0.32 1.97 0.27
C GLY A 38 0.23 3.49 0.05
N ARG A 39 0.05 4.27 1.12
CA ARG A 39 0.02 5.74 1.05
C ARG A 39 1.39 6.34 0.76
N GLU A 40 2.46 5.75 1.29
CA GLU A 40 3.82 6.18 0.98
C GLU A 40 4.16 5.87 -0.48
N ILE A 41 3.90 4.67 -1.00
CA ILE A 41 4.15 4.31 -2.40
C ILE A 41 3.32 5.18 -3.36
N ALA A 42 2.12 5.58 -2.95
CA ALA A 42 1.24 6.47 -3.69
C ALA A 42 1.69 7.95 -3.66
N LYS A 43 2.86 8.28 -3.10
CA LYS A 43 3.39 9.65 -3.20
C LYS A 43 4.10 9.82 -4.55
N CYS A 44 3.85 10.96 -5.17
CA CYS A 44 4.50 11.39 -6.40
C CYS A 44 6.03 11.19 -6.40
N GLU A 45 6.67 11.56 -5.28
CA GLU A 45 8.13 11.45 -5.08
C GLU A 45 8.62 10.01 -5.13
N ASN A 46 7.86 9.07 -4.57
CA ASN A 46 8.22 7.65 -4.54
C ASN A 46 8.02 6.96 -5.90
N GLN A 47 7.28 7.60 -6.81
CA GLN A 47 7.15 7.16 -8.21
C GLN A 47 8.18 7.82 -9.14
N GLY A 48 9.14 8.56 -8.59
CA GLY A 48 10.16 9.30 -9.35
C GLY A 48 9.61 10.56 -10.01
N GLY A 49 8.45 11.05 -9.57
CA GLY A 49 7.89 12.33 -9.99
C GLY A 49 8.18 13.45 -9.00
N GLN A 50 7.84 14.67 -9.39
CA GLN A 50 7.81 15.84 -8.52
C GLN A 50 6.46 16.54 -8.65
N CYS A 51 5.93 16.98 -7.51
CA CYS A 51 4.73 17.81 -7.48
C CYS A 51 5.10 19.22 -7.93
N MET A 52 4.46 19.68 -8.98
CA MET A 52 4.69 21.00 -9.55
C MET A 52 3.39 21.57 -10.13
N PRO A 53 3.31 22.89 -10.32
CA PRO A 53 2.16 23.51 -10.94
C PRO A 53 1.92 22.91 -12.33
N GLY A 54 0.66 22.67 -12.69
CA GLY A 54 0.31 22.07 -13.98
C GLY A 54 0.80 22.84 -15.21
N THR A 55 1.15 24.12 -15.05
CA THR A 55 1.78 24.98 -16.06
C THR A 55 3.24 24.63 -16.33
N ARG A 56 3.97 24.08 -15.35
CA ARG A 56 5.37 23.62 -15.47
C ARG A 56 5.50 22.16 -15.87
N CYS A 57 4.40 21.45 -15.87
CA CYS A 57 4.32 20.04 -16.24
C CYS A 57 3.83 19.89 -17.67
N ASN A 58 4.75 20.08 -18.60
CA ASN A 58 4.51 20.00 -20.03
C ASN A 58 5.54 19.09 -20.70
N GLU A 59 5.07 18.34 -21.70
CA GLU A 59 5.91 17.44 -22.50
C GLU A 59 7.04 18.19 -23.22
N ALA A 60 6.79 19.44 -23.61
CA ALA A 60 7.81 20.30 -24.22
C ALA A 60 8.97 20.67 -23.27
N ALA A 61 8.77 20.59 -21.95
CA ALA A 61 9.84 20.73 -20.96
C ALA A 61 10.41 19.37 -20.51
N GLY A 62 9.97 18.26 -21.13
CA GLY A 62 10.42 16.91 -20.81
C GLY A 62 9.71 16.29 -19.62
N PHE A 63 8.48 16.69 -19.30
CA PHE A 63 7.69 16.12 -18.19
C PHE A 63 6.39 15.46 -18.67
N VAL A 64 6.03 14.34 -18.05
CA VAL A 64 4.73 13.68 -18.24
C VAL A 64 3.95 13.63 -16.93
N ARG A 65 2.65 13.87 -17.02
CA ARG A 65 1.71 13.74 -15.90
C ARG A 65 1.45 12.27 -15.59
N ILE A 66 1.49 11.94 -14.31
CA ILE A 66 1.07 10.63 -13.78
C ILE A 66 -0.12 10.83 -12.83
N PRO A 67 -1.04 9.85 -12.73
CA PRO A 67 -2.32 10.00 -12.03
C PRO A 67 -2.22 10.06 -10.49
N GLU A 68 -1.04 10.38 -9.96
CA GLU A 68 -0.73 10.30 -8.54
C GLU A 68 -1.07 11.59 -7.79
N GLN A 69 -1.46 11.45 -6.52
CA GLN A 69 -1.92 12.55 -5.69
C GLN A 69 -0.74 13.36 -5.16
N CYS A 70 -0.68 14.63 -5.57
CA CYS A 70 0.06 15.64 -4.83
C CYS A 70 -0.83 16.16 -3.69
N ALA A 71 -0.24 16.38 -2.52
CA ALA A 71 -0.94 17.18 -1.52
C ALA A 71 -1.11 18.60 -2.06
N ASP A 72 -2.28 19.20 -1.88
CA ASP A 72 -2.48 20.61 -2.20
C ASP A 72 -1.45 21.43 -1.42
N ASP A 73 -0.69 22.24 -2.14
CA ASP A 73 0.25 23.14 -1.50
C ASP A 73 -0.52 24.25 -0.79
N SER A 74 0.08 24.84 0.24
CA SER A 74 -0.53 25.84 1.13
C SER A 74 -0.96 27.13 0.42
N THR A 75 -0.69 27.23 -0.89
CA THR A 75 -1.00 28.31 -1.81
C THR A 75 -2.28 28.07 -2.63
N GLY A 76 -2.89 26.88 -2.58
CA GLY A 76 -4.20 26.61 -3.21
C GLY A 76 -4.17 26.44 -4.74
N GLU A 77 -2.99 26.26 -5.34
CA GLU A 77 -2.87 25.92 -6.76
C GLU A 77 -2.94 24.40 -6.98
N PRO A 78 -3.65 23.92 -8.02
CA PRO A 78 -3.72 22.49 -8.31
C PRO A 78 -2.34 21.98 -8.76
N GLN A 79 -1.67 21.26 -7.87
CA GLN A 79 -0.41 20.59 -8.19
C GLN A 79 -0.70 19.25 -8.86
N VAL A 80 0.08 18.94 -9.89
CA VAL A 80 0.01 17.66 -10.60
C VAL A 80 1.34 16.94 -10.45
N CYS A 81 1.28 15.61 -10.39
CA CYS A 81 2.47 14.80 -10.28
C CYS A 81 3.14 14.61 -11.65
N CYS A 82 4.41 14.97 -11.74
CA CYS A 82 5.12 15.07 -13.01
C CYS A 82 6.47 14.38 -12.97
N ARG A 83 6.69 13.47 -13.91
CA ARG A 83 7.93 12.70 -14.03
C ARG A 83 8.74 13.19 -15.22
N GLN A 84 10.03 13.42 -15.01
CA GLN A 84 10.93 13.79 -16.10
C GLN A 84 11.15 12.60 -17.03
N ILE A 85 10.87 12.80 -18.31
CA ILE A 85 11.26 11.88 -19.37
C ILE A 85 12.68 12.29 -19.72
N GLY A 86 13.66 11.45 -19.37
CA GLY A 86 15.05 11.73 -19.73
C GLY A 86 15.15 12.02 -21.23
N SER A 87 15.71 13.19 -21.56
CA SER A 87 16.22 13.51 -22.89
C SER A 87 17.44 12.63 -23.15
N GLY A 88 17.19 11.40 -23.61
CA GLY A 88 18.20 10.53 -24.21
C GLY A 88 18.49 10.96 -25.64
#